data_AF-A0A8X6K9H0-F1
#
_entry.id   AF-A0A8X6K9H0-F1
#
_cell.length_a   1.000
_cell.length_b   1.000
_cell.length_c   1.000
_cell.angle_alpha   90.00
_cell.angle_beta   90.00
_cell.angle_gamma   90.00
#
_symmetry.space_group_name_H-M   'P 1'
#
loop_
_entity.id
_entity.type
_entity.pdbx_description
1 polymer ?
#
loop_
_entity_poly.entity_id
_entity_poly.type
_entity_poly.pdbx_seq_one_letter_code
_entity_poly.pdbx_strand_id
1 'polypeptide(L)'
;FLELRYGKLTRYSISAVFVCQMVLYSSCVLYAPVLAINAVTGFSFEMTIVLFGAVCTLYCCLGGLKAVLWNDLIQSGLMVLCLVIVYIVGVNEVGGIGEVYRRAQAGNRLHFFE
;
A
#
# COMPACT_ATOMS: atom_id res chain seq x y z
N PHE A 1 19.73 4.66 -20.10
CA PHE A 1 19.49 6.05 -20.52
C PHE A 1 20.47 7.04 -19.90
N LEU A 2 20.52 7.18 -18.56
CA LEU A 2 21.39 8.16 -17.87
C LEU A 2 22.89 8.05 -18.21
N GLU A 3 23.41 6.83 -18.36
CA GLU A 3 24.82 6.60 -18.71
C GLU A 3 25.19 7.10 -20.10
N LEU A 4 24.29 6.92 -21.09
CA LEU A 4 24.50 7.31 -22.48
C LEU A 4 24.47 8.84 -22.67
N ARG A 5 23.86 9.58 -21.73
CA ARG A 5 23.68 11.04 -21.82
C ARG A 5 24.60 11.83 -20.88
N TYR A 6 24.87 11.34 -19.67
CA TYR A 6 25.54 12.09 -18.60
C TYR A 6 26.77 11.36 -18.00
N GLY A 7 27.15 10.21 -18.57
CA GLY A 7 28.30 9.44 -18.11
C GLY A 7 28.04 8.55 -16.89
N LYS A 8 29.06 7.74 -16.55
CA LYS A 8 28.97 6.69 -15.52
C LYS A 8 28.81 7.24 -14.09
N LEU A 9 29.43 8.37 -13.77
CA LEU A 9 29.37 8.97 -12.43
C LEU A 9 27.93 9.36 -12.07
N THR A 10 27.23 10.05 -12.97
CA THR A 10 25.83 10.44 -12.81
C THR A 10 24.91 9.23 -12.66
N ARG A 11 25.19 8.12 -13.38
CA ARG A 11 24.46 6.86 -13.22
C ARG A 11 24.56 6.33 -11.80
N TYR A 12 25.77 6.23 -11.25
CA TYR A 12 25.97 5.69 -9.91
C TYR A 12 25.34 6.57 -8.83
N SER A 13 25.51 7.90 -8.91
CA SER A 13 24.94 8.83 -7.93
C SER A 13 23.41 8.77 -7.92
N ILE A 14 22.76 8.77 -9.09
CA ILE A 14 21.30 8.69 -9.17
C ILE A 14 20.79 7.32 -8.72
N SER A 15 21.47 6.23 -9.11
CA SER A 15 21.10 4.88 -8.64
C SER A 15 21.21 4.76 -7.12
N ALA A 16 22.24 5.33 -6.49
CA ALA A 16 22.38 5.32 -5.03
C ALA A 16 21.25 6.09 -4.33
N VAL A 17 20.94 7.30 -4.81
CA VAL A 17 19.82 8.10 -4.28
C VAL A 17 18.48 7.37 -4.47
N PHE A 18 18.27 6.77 -5.63
CA PHE A 18 17.04 6.02 -5.93
C PHE A 18 16.87 4.80 -5.01
N VAL A 19 17.93 4.02 -4.79
CA VAL A 19 17.88 2.88 -3.85
C VAL A 19 17.58 3.37 -2.43
N CYS A 20 18.25 4.44 -1.98
CA CYS A 20 17.99 5.01 -0.66
C CYS A 20 16.52 5.45 -0.51
N GLN A 21 16.00 6.19 -1.50
CA GLN A 21 14.60 6.60 -1.54
C GLN A 21 13.65 5.38 -1.50
N MET A 22 13.94 4.34 -2.29
CA MET A 22 13.08 3.15 -2.35
C MET A 22 13.05 2.37 -1.03
N VAL A 23 14.17 2.28 -0.31
CA VAL A 23 14.22 1.64 1.02
C VAL A 23 13.41 2.43 2.06
N LEU A 24 13.52 3.76 2.05
CA LEU A 24 12.73 4.61 2.96
C LEU A 24 11.24 4.51 2.63
N TYR A 25 10.89 4.57 1.35
CA TYR A 25 9.50 4.45 0.90
C TYR A 25 8.88 3.09 1.25
N SER A 26 9.59 1.98 0.98
CA SER A 26 9.08 0.64 1.27
C SER A 26 8.86 0.41 2.77
N SER A 27 9.70 1.00 3.62
CA SER A 27 9.53 0.98 5.08
C SER A 27 8.23 1.66 5.52
N CYS A 28 7.92 2.83 4.94
CA CYS A 28 6.66 3.53 5.20
C CYS A 28 5.44 2.74 4.70
N VAL A 29 5.53 2.12 3.53
CA VAL A 29 4.44 1.31 2.96
C VAL A 29 4.19 0.05 3.80
N LEU A 30 5.24 -0.59 4.33
CA LEU A 30 5.15 -1.79 5.15
C LEU A 30 4.47 -1.53 6.51
N TYR A 31 4.47 -0.28 6.98
CA TYR A 31 3.79 0.10 8.22
C TYR A 31 2.28 -0.19 8.20
N ALA A 32 1.59 0.08 7.08
CA ALA A 32 0.15 -0.09 6.96
C ALA A 32 -0.34 -1.55 7.16
N PRO A 33 0.20 -2.57 6.47
CA PRO A 33 -0.20 -3.95 6.69
C PRO A 33 0.21 -4.48 8.08
N VAL A 34 1.36 -4.03 8.62
CA VAL A 34 1.77 -4.39 9.99
C VAL A 34 0.78 -3.87 11.01
N LEU A 35 0.35 -2.62 10.88
CA LEU A 35 -0.66 -2.02 11.78
C LEU A 35 -2.00 -2.77 11.66
N ALA A 36 -2.42 -3.13 10.45
CA ALA A 36 -3.64 -3.90 10.25
C ALA A 36 -3.56 -5.29 10.92
N ILE A 37 -2.45 -6.03 10.72
CA ILE A 37 -2.24 -7.33 11.36
C ILE A 37 -2.15 -7.19 12.88
N ASN A 38 -1.46 -6.15 13.36
CA ASN A 38 -1.35 -5.85 14.78
C ASN A 38 -2.73 -5.64 15.42
N ALA A 39 -3.59 -4.86 14.77
CA ALA A 39 -4.95 -4.58 15.25
C ALA A 39 -5.85 -5.81 15.30
N VAL A 40 -5.73 -6.74 14.35
CA VAL A 40 -6.57 -7.96 14.32
C VAL A 40 -6.04 -9.10 15.18
N THR A 41 -4.72 -9.21 15.34
CA THR A 41 -4.10 -10.35 16.03
C THR A 41 -3.71 -10.03 17.48
N GLY A 42 -3.54 -8.75 17.82
CA GLY A 42 -3.12 -8.30 19.15
C GLY A 42 -1.66 -8.59 19.50
N PHE A 43 -0.83 -9.02 18.54
CA PHE A 43 0.61 -9.23 18.76
C PHE A 43 1.36 -7.92 19.01
N SER A 44 2.62 -7.98 19.45
CA SER A 44 3.45 -6.79 19.56
C SER A 44 3.84 -6.27 18.16
N PHE A 45 3.87 -4.95 18.00
CA PHE A 45 4.16 -4.30 16.72
C PHE A 45 5.54 -4.73 16.17
N GLU A 46 6.54 -4.79 17.06
CA GLU A 46 7.91 -5.20 16.74
C GLU A 46 8.01 -6.65 16.23
N MET A 47 7.19 -7.56 16.76
CA MET A 47 7.20 -8.95 16.29
C MET A 47 6.54 -9.07 14.91
N THR A 48 5.42 -8.37 14.70
CA THR A 48 4.70 -8.39 13.43
C THR A 48 5.53 -7.79 12.29
N ILE A 49 6.24 -6.68 12.52
CA ILE A 49 7.07 -6.05 11.48
C ILE A 49 8.22 -6.94 11.04
N VAL A 50 8.90 -7.61 11.98
CA VAL A 50 10.02 -8.52 11.69
C VAL A 50 9.52 -9.74 10.91
N LEU A 51 8.41 -10.34 11.36
CA LEU A 51 7.84 -11.52 10.70
C LEU A 51 7.37 -11.18 9.28
N PHE A 52 6.62 -10.09 9.10
CA PHE A 52 6.10 -9.68 7.81
C PHE A 52 7.22 -9.28 6.84
N GLY A 53 8.22 -8.54 7.33
CA GLY A 53 9.40 -8.19 6.54
C GLY A 53 10.23 -9.41 6.12
N ALA A 54 10.39 -10.40 7.01
CA ALA A 54 11.10 -11.64 6.70
C ALA A 54 10.38 -12.46 5.63
N VAL A 55 9.07 -12.67 5.78
CA VAL A 55 8.25 -13.36 4.77
C VAL A 55 8.31 -12.62 3.43
N CYS A 56 8.19 -11.29 3.46
CA CYS A 56 8.26 -10.44 2.28
C CYS A 56 9.57 -10.58 1.51
N THR A 57 10.67 -10.51 2.26
CA THR A 57 12.02 -10.66 1.70
C THR A 57 12.22 -12.07 1.13
N LEU A 58 11.80 -13.11 1.86
CA LEU A 58 11.96 -14.50 1.42
C LEU A 58 11.25 -14.77 0.09
N TYR A 59 9.98 -14.37 -0.05
CA TYR A 59 9.27 -14.63 -1.31
C TYR A 59 9.82 -13.76 -2.46
N CYS A 60 10.26 -12.53 -2.18
CA CYS A 60 10.89 -11.67 -3.20
C CYS A 60 12.21 -12.26 -3.70
N CYS A 61 13.03 -12.80 -2.79
CA CYS A 61 14.31 -13.42 -3.15
C CYS A 61 14.13 -14.74 -3.91
N LEU A 62 13.18 -15.59 -3.51
CA LEU A 62 12.98 -16.91 -4.11
C LEU A 62 12.28 -16.86 -5.47
N GLY A 63 11.35 -15.93 -5.65
CA GLY A 63 10.47 -15.92 -6.82
C GLY A 63 11.00 -15.18 -8.05
N GLY A 64 12.01 -14.31 -7.88
CA GLY A 64 12.51 -13.43 -8.93
C GLY A 64 11.43 -12.48 -9.49
N LEU A 65 11.75 -11.77 -10.58
CA LEU A 65 10.84 -10.75 -11.13
C LEU A 65 9.47 -11.31 -11.56
N LYS A 66 9.43 -12.54 -12.07
CA LYS A 66 8.17 -13.16 -12.53
C LYS A 66 7.18 -13.41 -11.40
N ALA A 67 7.65 -13.92 -10.27
CA ALA A 67 6.78 -14.16 -9.13
C ALA A 67 6.29 -12.86 -8.50
N VAL A 68 7.16 -11.85 -8.42
CA VAL A 68 6.79 -10.52 -7.91
C VAL A 68 5.68 -9.92 -8.76
N LEU A 69 5.76 -10.01 -10.09
CA LEU A 69 4.71 -9.53 -10.99
C LEU A 69 3.38 -10.28 -10.79
N TRP A 70 3.42 -11.61 -10.64
CA TRP A 70 2.22 -12.39 -10.36
C TRP A 70 1.54 -11.97 -9.04
N ASN A 71 2.33 -11.74 -7.99
CA ASN A 71 1.81 -11.27 -6.71
C ASN A 71 1.22 -9.85 -6.83
N ASP A 72 1.86 -8.94 -7.57
CA ASP A 72 1.37 -7.57 -7.78
C ASP A 72 0.03 -7.54 -8.53
N LEU A 73 -0.13 -8.41 -9.54
CA LEU A 73 -1.40 -8.58 -10.27
C LEU A 73 -2.53 -9.08 -9.36
N ILE A 74 -2.24 -10.07 -8.51
CA ILE A 74 -3.23 -10.60 -7.57
C ILE A 74 -3.58 -9.55 -6.51
N GLN A 75 -2.58 -8.85 -5.96
CA GLN A 75 -2.76 -7.83 -4.93
C GLN A 75 -3.56 -6.64 -5.45
N SER A 76 -3.29 -6.14 -6.66
CA SER A 76 -4.06 -5.05 -7.26
C SER A 76 -5.52 -5.42 -7.49
N GLY A 77 -5.80 -6.64 -7.95
CA GLY A 77 -7.17 -7.16 -8.06
C GLY A 77 -7.87 -7.27 -6.71
N LEU A 78 -7.18 -7.81 -5.70
CA LEU A 78 -7.71 -7.95 -4.35
C LEU A 78 -8.03 -6.60 -3.71
N MET A 79 -7.19 -5.58 -3.91
CA MET A 79 -7.42 -4.23 -3.39
C MET A 79 -8.72 -3.62 -3.92
N VAL A 80 -8.99 -3.78 -5.21
CA VAL A 80 -10.25 -3.30 -5.82
C VAL A 80 -11.45 -4.05 -5.24
N LEU A 81 -11.36 -5.38 -5.13
CA LEU A 81 -12.43 -6.21 -4.59
C LEU A 81 -12.72 -5.87 -3.11
N CYS A 82 -11.69 -5.73 -2.28
CA CYS A 82 -11.84 -5.31 -0.88
C CYS A 82 -12.50 -3.92 -0.79
N LEU A 83 -12.11 -2.97 -1.64
CA LEU A 83 -12.70 -1.64 -1.65
C LEU A 83 -14.20 -1.67 -2.00
N VAL A 84 -14.60 -2.48 -2.98
CA VAL A 84 -16.01 -2.65 -3.35
C VAL A 84 -16.80 -3.29 -2.20
N ILE A 85 -16.26 -4.31 -1.55
CA ILE A 85 -16.91 -4.98 -0.41
C ILE A 85 -17.07 -3.99 0.75
N VAL A 86 -16.00 -3.28 1.12
CA VAL A 86 -16.03 -2.27 2.19
C VAL A 86 -17.05 -1.17 1.88
N TYR A 87 -17.14 -0.74 0.62
CA TYR A 87 -18.14 0.23 0.19
C TYR A 87 -19.57 -0.29 0.39
N ILE A 88 -19.89 -1.49 -0.09
CA ILE A 88 -21.24 -2.07 0.03
C ILE A 88 -21.63 -2.28 1.49
N VAL A 89 -20.73 -2.87 2.30
CA VAL A 89 -20.98 -3.11 3.73
C VAL A 89 -21.13 -1.78 4.47
N GLY A 90 -20.26 -0.80 4.20
CA GLY A 90 -20.33 0.52 4.82
C GLY A 90 -21.62 1.26 4.49
N VAL A 91 -22.11 1.17 3.25
CA VAL A 91 -23.40 1.76 2.84
C VAL A 91 -24.57 1.07 3.56
N ASN A 92 -24.54 -0.26 3.68
CA ASN A 92 -25.60 -1.01 4.36
C ASN A 92 -25.65 -0.71 5.87
N GLU A 93 -24.51 -0.62 6.53
CA GLU A 93 -24.40 -0.26 7.96
C GLU A 93 -24.94 1.15 8.25
N VAL A 94 -24.76 2.09 7.31
CA VAL A 94 -25.29 3.46 7.45
C VAL A 94 -26.79 3.53 7.18
N GLY A 95 -27.42 2.49 6.60
CA GLY A 95 -28.84 2.47 6.27
C GLY A 95 -29.16 2.82 4.82
N GLY A 96 -28.18 2.71 3.92
CA GLY A 96 -28.32 2.90 2.48
C GLY A 96 -27.70 4.20 1.95
N ILE A 97 -27.63 4.32 0.62
CA ILE A 97 -26.93 5.43 -0.07
C ILE A 97 -27.57 6.79 0.26
N GLY A 98 -28.89 6.83 0.48
CA GLY A 98 -29.61 8.05 0.86
C GLY A 98 -29.16 8.62 2.21
N GLU A 99 -28.91 7.76 3.20
CA GLU A 99 -28.43 8.19 4.52
C GLU A 99 -26.95 8.57 4.47
N VAL A 100 -26.14 7.91 3.63
CA VAL A 100 -24.75 8.33 3.37
C VAL A 100 -24.72 9.75 2.79
N TYR A 101 -25.57 10.06 1.81
CA TYR A 101 -25.67 11.41 1.23
C TYR A 101 -26.14 12.43 2.25
N ARG A 102 -27.16 12.11 3.05
CA ARG A 102 -27.68 12.99 4.10
C ARG A 102 -26.64 13.29 5.18
N ARG A 103 -25.87 12.29 5.62
CA ARG A 103 -24.76 12.47 6.58
C ARG A 103 -23.60 13.26 5.97
N ALA A 104 -23.28 13.05 4.70
CA ALA A 104 -22.28 13.85 4.01
C ALA A 104 -22.69 15.33 3.92
N GLN A 105 -23.98 15.60 3.67
CA GLN A 105 -24.54 16.95 3.65
C GLN A 105 -24.55 17.58 5.06
N ALA A 106 -24.99 16.84 6.08
CA ALA A 106 -24.99 17.31 7.47
C ALA A 106 -23.58 17.54 8.03
N GLY A 107 -22.59 16.79 7.54
CA GLY A 107 -21.19 16.94 7.90
C GLY A 107 -20.43 18.01 7.12
N ASN A 108 -21.11 18.84 6.30
CA ASN A 108 -20.48 19.82 5.38
C ASN A 108 -19.41 19.21 4.44
N ARG A 109 -19.47 17.91 4.14
CA ARG A 109 -18.49 17.20 3.30
C ARG A 109 -18.81 17.25 1.81
N LEU A 110 -19.88 17.95 1.42
CA LEU A 110 -20.36 18.06 0.04
C LEU A 110 -20.04 19.41 -0.64
N HIS A 111 -19.31 20.32 0.00
CA HIS A 111 -18.82 21.54 -0.64
C HIS A 111 -17.63 21.19 -1.56
N PHE A 112 -17.92 20.77 -2.79
CA PHE A 112 -16.92 20.51 -3.82
C PHE A 112 -16.52 21.78 -4.62
N PHE A 113 -17.26 22.89 -4.46
CA PHE A 113 -17.12 24.11 -5.27
C PHE A 113 -17.35 25.41 -4.48
N GLU A 114 -16.67 25.57 -3.35
CA GLU A 114 -16.31 26.90 -2.81
C GLU A 114 -14.81 26.98 -2.61
#